data_AF-A0A1N7LZY2-F1
#
_entry.id   AF-A0A1N7LZY2-F1
#
_cell.length_a   1.000
_cell.length_b   1.000
_cell.length_c   1.000
_cell.angle_alpha   90.00
_cell.angle_beta   90.00
_cell.angle_gamma   90.00
#
_symmetry.space_group_name_H-M   'P 1'
#
loop_
_entity.id
_entity.type
_entity.pdbx_description
1 polymer ?
#
loop_
_entity_poly.entity_id
_entity_poly.type
_entity_poly.pdbx_seq_one_letter_code
_entity_poly.pdbx_strand_id
1 'polypeptide(L)'
;MPSRFREVQAFARKLGANCMAHDIASLAAQIAFYAMFSLLPLIILVMYGASLVVPHRVIVELLLGALRPYYPDLQNATQMLENSLNKLSNIGARAGLVSFLSLAWSATSALIAVQQALDRIFEVTAPRSFLARRAIAALFLVALVLLTVMSALAMALYPWVVHHIPAGNWLVTAFTRFSGVTRMLYPLSLFITCLIVYRYLPSKRINLNCTILGALAATVLLDLARLLFVVYAAHAATYHVVYGGLTVVILLIFWMYIALIILLFGAEIAGLLAQMGGDEGGVPT
;
A
#
# COMPACT_ATOMS: atom_id res chain seq x y z
N MET A 1 -36.30 18.02 -11.98
CA MET A 1 -34.82 18.04 -12.05
C MET A 1 -34.10 18.83 -10.95
N PRO A 2 -34.65 19.86 -10.25
CA PRO A 2 -33.90 20.58 -9.20
C PRO A 2 -33.74 19.83 -7.86
N SER A 3 -34.49 18.74 -7.63
CA SER A 3 -34.40 17.93 -6.40
C SER A 3 -33.09 17.14 -6.28
N ARG A 4 -32.69 16.43 -7.33
CA ARG A 4 -31.45 15.62 -7.35
C ARG A 4 -30.18 16.45 -7.17
N PHE A 5 -30.15 17.66 -7.71
CA PHE A 5 -28.99 18.55 -7.54
C PHE A 5 -28.81 18.98 -6.08
N ARG A 6 -29.94 19.25 -5.38
CA ARG A 6 -29.94 19.61 -3.97
C ARG A 6 -29.52 18.45 -3.07
N GLU A 7 -29.93 17.22 -3.41
CA GLU A 7 -29.50 15.99 -2.72
C GLU A 7 -27.99 15.75 -2.86
N VAL A 8 -27.45 15.87 -4.07
CA VAL A 8 -26.00 15.73 -4.31
C VAL A 8 -25.21 16.80 -3.56
N GLN A 9 -25.68 18.05 -3.57
CA GLN A 9 -25.03 19.13 -2.83
C GLN A 9 -25.08 18.90 -1.31
N ALA A 10 -26.21 18.41 -0.79
CA ALA A 10 -26.35 18.07 0.62
C ALA A 10 -25.41 16.92 1.02
N PHE A 11 -25.30 15.88 0.19
CA PHE A 11 -24.37 14.77 0.39
C PHE A 11 -22.92 15.25 0.40
N ALA A 12 -22.50 16.03 -0.61
CA ALA A 12 -21.15 16.57 -0.68
C ALA A 12 -20.80 17.45 0.53
N ARG A 13 -21.74 18.28 0.98
CA ARG A 13 -21.56 19.12 2.18
C ARG A 13 -21.41 18.27 3.44
N LYS A 14 -22.23 17.24 3.61
CA LYS A 14 -22.17 16.34 4.76
C LYS A 14 -20.87 15.51 4.75
N LEU A 15 -20.45 15.02 3.58
CA LEU A 15 -19.18 14.32 3.40
C LEU A 15 -18.00 15.20 3.80
N GLY A 16 -17.96 16.46 3.34
CA GLY A 16 -16.91 17.41 3.71
C GLY A 16 -16.90 17.71 5.21
N ALA A 17 -18.07 17.89 5.82
CA ALA A 17 -18.19 18.09 7.27
C ALA A 17 -17.68 16.88 8.06
N ASN A 18 -18.02 15.65 7.66
CA ASN A 18 -17.54 14.43 8.30
C ASN A 18 -16.02 14.27 8.18
N CYS A 19 -15.46 14.53 6.98
CA CYS A 19 -14.02 14.46 6.76
C CYS A 19 -13.24 15.40 7.71
N MET A 20 -13.79 16.60 7.95
CA MET A 20 -13.22 17.56 8.91
C MET A 20 -13.45 17.11 10.37
N ALA A 21 -14.64 16.64 10.72
CA ALA A 21 -14.96 16.19 12.08
C ALA A 21 -14.13 14.97 12.52
N HIS A 22 -13.87 14.05 11.59
CA HIS A 22 -13.04 12.87 11.83
C HIS A 22 -11.55 13.13 11.65
N ASP A 23 -11.17 14.31 11.17
CA ASP A 23 -9.79 14.75 10.97
C ASP A 23 -8.96 13.72 10.17
N ILE A 24 -9.50 13.34 9.00
CA ILE A 24 -8.90 12.29 8.15
C ILE A 24 -7.49 12.66 7.67
N ALA A 25 -7.18 13.95 7.58
CA ALA A 25 -5.86 14.45 7.21
C ALA A 25 -4.82 14.12 8.29
N SER A 26 -5.12 14.38 9.56
CA SER A 26 -4.22 14.02 10.66
C SER A 26 -4.09 12.50 10.82
N LEU A 27 -5.19 11.76 10.67
CA LEU A 27 -5.16 10.29 10.69
C LEU A 27 -4.27 9.71 9.57
N ALA A 28 -4.39 10.25 8.35
CA ALA A 28 -3.56 9.85 7.23
C ALA A 28 -2.07 10.13 7.49
N ALA A 29 -1.73 11.28 8.09
CA ALA A 29 -0.35 11.61 8.46
C ALA A 29 0.21 10.62 9.50
N GLN A 30 -0.59 10.26 10.52
CA GLN A 30 -0.19 9.28 11.53
C GLN A 30 0.07 7.90 10.92
N ILE A 31 -0.82 7.42 10.05
CA ILE A 31 -0.66 6.14 9.36
C ILE A 31 0.58 6.18 8.47
N ALA A 32 0.76 7.28 7.73
CA ALA A 32 1.93 7.50 6.88
C ALA A 32 3.23 7.42 7.69
N PHE A 33 3.29 8.04 8.86
CA PHE A 33 4.47 7.97 9.73
C PHE A 33 4.83 6.53 10.11
N TYR A 34 3.86 5.73 10.58
CA TYR A 34 4.12 4.34 10.95
C TYR A 34 4.50 3.48 9.73
N ALA A 35 3.89 3.73 8.57
CA ALA A 35 4.22 3.03 7.34
C ALA A 35 5.65 3.37 6.87
N MET A 36 6.06 4.64 6.91
CA MET A 36 7.45 5.06 6.63
C MET A 36 8.43 4.37 7.57
N PHE A 37 8.12 4.36 8.86
CA PHE A 37 8.98 3.75 9.86
C PHE A 37 9.15 2.24 9.63
N SER A 38 8.11 1.58 9.09
CA SER A 38 8.17 0.16 8.72
C SER A 38 9.00 -0.14 7.46
N LEU A 39 9.21 0.83 6.57
CA LEU A 39 9.97 0.61 5.33
C LEU A 39 11.46 0.34 5.58
N LEU A 40 12.06 0.98 6.58
CA LEU A 40 13.48 0.78 6.88
C LEU A 40 13.78 -0.68 7.28
N PRO A 41 13.09 -1.26 8.30
CA PRO A 41 13.21 -2.68 8.60
C PRO A 41 12.86 -3.60 7.42
N LEU A 42 11.87 -3.21 6.60
CA LEU A 42 11.48 -3.98 5.42
C LEU A 42 12.63 -4.08 4.41
N ILE A 43 13.28 -2.97 4.09
CA ILE A 43 14.40 -2.93 3.14
C ILE A 43 15.54 -3.82 3.65
N ILE A 44 15.90 -3.72 4.93
CA ILE A 44 16.95 -4.55 5.52
C ILE A 44 16.58 -6.03 5.47
N LEU A 45 15.34 -6.38 5.79
CA LEU A 45 14.85 -7.76 5.77
C LEU A 45 14.86 -8.34 4.35
N VAL A 46 14.42 -7.56 3.35
CA VAL A 46 14.45 -7.95 1.94
C VAL A 46 15.88 -8.14 1.46
N MET A 47 16.80 -7.23 1.82
CA MET A 47 18.22 -7.35 1.48
C MET A 47 18.85 -8.59 2.12
N TYR A 48 18.53 -8.87 3.39
CA TYR A 48 18.96 -10.07 4.08
C TYR A 48 18.39 -11.34 3.43
N GLY A 49 17.10 -11.39 3.10
CA GLY A 49 16.50 -12.53 2.41
C GLY A 49 17.09 -12.75 1.02
N ALA A 50 17.34 -11.66 0.27
CA ALA A 50 17.97 -11.73 -1.03
C ALA A 50 19.40 -12.27 -0.95
N SER A 51 20.19 -11.88 0.07
CA SER A 51 21.58 -12.35 0.21
C SER A 51 21.70 -13.85 0.50
N LEU A 52 20.63 -14.50 0.99
CA LEU A 52 20.58 -15.95 1.22
C LEU A 52 20.36 -16.76 -0.07
N VAL A 53 19.68 -16.19 -1.07
CA VAL A 53 19.22 -16.91 -2.27
C VAL A 53 19.93 -16.43 -3.55
N VAL A 54 20.31 -15.15 -3.59
CA VAL A 54 20.82 -14.47 -4.78
C VAL A 54 22.29 -14.08 -4.59
N PRO A 55 23.16 -14.29 -5.60
CA PRO A 55 24.55 -13.83 -5.53
C PRO A 55 24.64 -12.31 -5.34
N HIS A 56 25.57 -11.86 -4.48
CA HIS A 56 25.70 -10.44 -4.10
C HIS A 56 25.82 -9.50 -5.32
N ARG A 57 26.55 -9.91 -6.36
CA ARG A 57 26.70 -9.15 -7.62
C ARG A 57 25.37 -8.78 -8.28
N VAL A 58 24.40 -9.71 -8.29
CA VAL A 58 23.09 -9.50 -8.91
C VAL A 58 22.27 -8.49 -8.11
N ILE A 59 22.38 -8.54 -6.78
CA ILE A 59 21.70 -7.59 -5.87
C ILE A 59 22.26 -6.17 -6.07
N VAL A 60 23.59 -6.04 -6.17
CA VAL A 60 24.27 -4.76 -6.44
C VAL A 60 23.84 -4.18 -7.79
N GLU A 61 23.85 -4.99 -8.86
CA GLU A 61 23.41 -4.55 -10.18
C GLU A 61 21.95 -4.10 -10.21
N LEU A 62 21.06 -4.83 -9.52
CA LEU A 62 19.64 -4.49 -9.43
C LEU A 62 19.42 -3.13 -8.73
N LEU A 63 20.11 -2.92 -7.61
CA LEU A 63 20.04 -1.68 -6.83
C LEU A 63 20.63 -0.50 -7.59
N LEU A 64 21.77 -0.68 -8.27
CA LEU A 64 22.35 0.36 -9.12
C LEU A 64 21.43 0.67 -10.30
N GLY A 65 20.80 -0.34 -10.91
CA GLY A 65 19.80 -0.16 -11.95
C GLY A 65 18.61 0.67 -11.48
N ALA A 66 18.13 0.44 -10.26
CA ALA A 66 17.04 1.19 -9.66
C ALA A 66 17.43 2.63 -9.26
N LEU A 67 18.70 2.87 -8.90
CA LEU A 67 19.20 4.17 -8.44
C LEU A 67 19.72 5.06 -9.57
N ARG A 68 20.16 4.48 -10.71
CA ARG A 68 20.66 5.20 -11.90
C ARG A 68 19.77 6.36 -12.37
N PRO A 69 18.44 6.23 -12.41
CA PRO A 69 17.56 7.34 -12.83
C PRO A 69 17.57 8.53 -11.87
N TYR A 70 17.93 8.31 -10.60
CA TYR A 70 17.87 9.32 -9.53
C TYR A 70 19.25 9.90 -9.19
N TYR A 71 20.30 9.11 -9.40
CA TYR A 71 21.69 9.51 -9.17
C TYR A 71 22.51 9.12 -10.39
N PRO A 72 22.81 10.06 -11.30
CA PRO A 72 23.65 9.78 -12.47
C PRO A 72 25.14 9.60 -12.10
N ASP A 73 25.58 10.18 -10.98
CA ASP A 73 26.96 10.12 -10.49
C ASP A 73 27.17 8.97 -9.49
N LEU A 74 27.23 7.73 -9.99
CA LEU A 74 27.32 6.50 -9.18
C LEU A 74 28.75 5.97 -9.02
N GLN A 75 29.79 6.74 -9.36
CA GLN A 75 31.18 6.23 -9.36
C GLN A 75 31.61 5.63 -8.01
N ASN A 76 31.12 6.16 -6.89
CA ASN A 76 31.39 5.64 -5.55
C ASN A 76 30.24 4.78 -4.97
N ALA A 77 29.09 4.73 -5.63
CA ALA A 77 27.90 4.05 -5.10
C ALA A 77 28.02 2.53 -5.15
N THR A 78 28.68 1.98 -6.18
CA THR A 78 29.03 0.56 -6.29
C THR A 78 29.80 0.08 -5.07
N GLN A 79 30.91 0.74 -4.75
CA GLN A 79 31.77 0.38 -3.62
C GLN A 79 31.08 0.57 -2.27
N MET A 80 30.30 1.65 -2.10
CA MET A 80 29.51 1.85 -0.88
C MET A 80 28.44 0.77 -0.69
N LEU A 81 27.79 0.34 -1.77
CA LEU A 81 26.73 -0.66 -1.73
C LEU A 81 27.30 -2.07 -1.47
N GLU A 82 28.41 -2.43 -2.12
CA GLU A 82 29.14 -3.66 -1.85
C GLU A 82 29.62 -3.73 -0.39
N ASN A 83 30.20 -2.64 0.12
CA ASN A 83 30.62 -2.55 1.52
C ASN A 83 29.44 -2.66 2.49
N SER A 84 28.28 -2.08 2.14
CA SER A 84 27.07 -2.17 2.97
C SER A 84 26.48 -3.58 2.96
N LEU A 85 26.46 -4.25 1.81
CA LEU A 85 26.02 -5.64 1.68
C LEU A 85 26.95 -6.59 2.43
N ASN A 86 28.27 -6.39 2.34
CA ASN A 86 29.25 -7.18 3.09
C ASN A 86 29.13 -6.96 4.61
N LYS A 87 28.80 -5.74 5.05
CA LYS A 87 28.49 -5.48 6.46
C LYS A 87 27.19 -6.18 6.88
N LEU A 88 26.13 -6.11 6.06
CA LEU A 88 24.85 -6.77 6.32
C LEU A 88 24.99 -8.29 6.38
N SER A 89 25.78 -8.90 5.49
CA SER A 89 26.06 -10.34 5.51
C SER A 89 26.88 -10.75 6.73
N ASN A 90 27.85 -9.93 7.15
CA ASN A 90 28.64 -10.17 8.38
C ASN A 90 27.84 -9.97 9.68
N ILE A 91 26.89 -9.04 9.74
CA ILE A 91 25.98 -8.91 10.90
C ILE A 91 25.05 -10.14 10.99
N GLY A 92 24.83 -10.82 9.86
CA GLY A 92 24.22 -12.15 9.79
C GLY A 92 22.78 -12.21 10.29
N ALA A 93 22.38 -13.39 10.78
CA ALA A 93 21.03 -13.68 11.25
C ALA A 93 20.51 -12.71 12.35
N ARG A 94 21.40 -12.03 13.08
CA ARG A 94 21.03 -11.03 14.09
C ARG A 94 20.39 -9.78 13.47
N ALA A 95 20.94 -9.26 12.37
CA ALA A 95 20.33 -8.14 11.65
C ALA A 95 18.96 -8.52 11.07
N GLY A 96 18.85 -9.74 10.52
CA GLY A 96 17.58 -10.28 10.04
C GLY A 96 16.52 -10.36 11.15
N LEU A 97 16.90 -10.89 12.32
CA LEU A 97 15.98 -11.02 13.47
C LEU A 97 15.54 -9.67 14.03
N VAL A 98 16.46 -8.73 14.24
CA VAL A 98 16.13 -7.38 14.74
C VAL A 98 15.23 -6.67 13.74
N SER A 99 15.55 -6.73 12.45
CA SER A 99 14.73 -6.11 11.40
C SER A 99 13.36 -6.75 11.30
N PHE A 100 13.26 -8.07 11.44
CA PHE A 100 11.98 -8.77 11.47
C PHE A 100 11.11 -8.31 12.66
N LEU A 101 11.67 -8.22 13.86
CA LEU A 101 10.94 -7.76 15.06
C LEU A 101 10.53 -6.29 14.94
N SER A 102 11.43 -5.42 14.48
CA SER A 102 11.14 -4.00 14.24
C SER A 102 10.10 -3.81 13.14
N LEU A 103 10.15 -4.60 12.06
CA LEU A 103 9.17 -4.59 10.99
C LEU A 103 7.81 -5.04 11.51
N ALA A 104 7.75 -6.18 12.19
CA ALA A 104 6.52 -6.72 12.75
C ALA A 104 5.86 -5.70 13.69
N TRP A 105 6.63 -5.04 14.55
CA TRP A 105 6.13 -3.99 15.43
C TRP A 105 5.58 -2.78 14.66
N SER A 106 6.35 -2.26 13.70
CA SER A 106 6.03 -1.03 12.98
C SER A 106 4.87 -1.22 12.01
N ALA A 107 4.90 -2.31 11.24
CA ALA A 107 3.85 -2.65 10.30
C ALA A 107 2.52 -2.94 11.03
N THR A 108 2.56 -3.66 12.16
CA THR A 108 1.36 -3.91 12.97
C THR A 108 0.80 -2.60 13.51
N SER A 109 1.65 -1.65 13.87
CA SER A 109 1.22 -0.33 14.35
C SER A 109 0.58 0.50 13.24
N ALA A 110 1.09 0.44 12.01
CA ALA A 110 0.46 1.07 10.85
C ALA A 110 -0.96 0.53 10.59
N LEU A 111 -1.14 -0.80 10.60
CA LEU A 111 -2.46 -1.40 10.43
C LEU A 111 -3.43 -1.06 11.57
N ILE A 112 -2.94 -1.01 12.81
CA ILE A 112 -3.75 -0.56 13.95
C ILE A 112 -4.18 0.89 13.75
N ALA A 113 -3.31 1.76 13.26
CA ALA A 113 -3.67 3.15 12.97
C ALA A 113 -4.74 3.24 11.87
N VAL A 114 -4.65 2.41 10.81
CA VAL A 114 -5.73 2.31 9.80
C VAL A 114 -7.02 1.82 10.44
N GLN A 115 -6.97 0.78 11.27
CA GLN A 115 -8.15 0.26 11.96
C GLN A 115 -8.79 1.32 12.86
N GLN A 116 -8.00 2.09 13.61
CA GLN A 116 -8.49 3.16 14.47
C GLN A 116 -9.14 4.29 13.66
N ALA A 117 -8.55 4.65 12.52
CA ALA A 117 -9.12 5.62 11.61
C ALA A 117 -10.47 5.15 11.05
N LEU A 118 -10.55 3.89 10.60
CA LEU A 118 -11.81 3.31 10.12
C LEU A 118 -12.85 3.17 11.23
N ASP A 119 -12.45 2.76 12.43
CA ASP A 119 -13.36 2.66 13.59
C ASP A 119 -13.92 4.05 13.97
N ARG A 120 -13.14 5.13 13.80
CA ARG A 120 -13.60 6.51 13.98
C ARG A 120 -14.60 6.92 12.90
N ILE A 121 -14.28 6.67 11.63
CA ILE A 121 -15.13 6.99 10.47
C ILE A 121 -16.47 6.24 10.53
N PHE A 122 -16.44 4.97 10.96
CA PHE A 122 -17.62 4.12 11.05
C PHE A 122 -18.33 4.18 12.41
N GLU A 123 -17.96 5.15 13.25
CA GLU A 123 -18.59 5.46 14.54
C GLU A 123 -18.75 4.21 15.43
N VAL A 124 -17.68 3.43 15.57
CA VAL A 124 -17.69 2.19 16.36
C VAL A 124 -17.70 2.54 17.86
N THR A 125 -18.77 2.17 18.54
CA THR A 125 -18.96 2.39 19.99
C THR A 125 -18.21 1.39 20.88
N ALA A 126 -18.01 0.15 20.40
CA ALA A 126 -17.31 -0.92 21.12
C ALA A 126 -16.09 -1.41 20.31
N PRO A 127 -14.95 -0.71 20.38
CA PRO A 127 -13.75 -1.13 19.67
C PRO A 127 -13.21 -2.47 20.19
N ARG A 128 -12.60 -3.27 19.30
CA ARG A 128 -11.92 -4.52 19.68
C ARG A 128 -10.82 -4.25 20.71
N SER A 129 -10.59 -5.21 21.61
CA SER A 129 -9.50 -5.14 22.60
C SER A 129 -8.14 -4.98 21.93
N PHE A 130 -7.20 -4.30 22.61
CA PHE A 130 -5.87 -4.00 22.08
C PHE A 130 -5.14 -5.25 21.54
N LEU A 131 -5.25 -6.37 22.27
CA LEU A 131 -4.63 -7.63 21.89
C LEU A 131 -5.27 -8.24 20.65
N ALA A 132 -6.60 -8.18 20.52
CA ALA A 132 -7.31 -8.65 19.33
C ALA A 132 -6.95 -7.81 18.09
N ARG A 133 -6.80 -6.49 18.24
CA ARG A 133 -6.33 -5.60 17.16
C ARG A 133 -4.93 -5.97 16.69
N ARG A 134 -4.00 -6.18 17.63
CA ARG A 134 -2.61 -6.60 17.35
C ARG A 134 -2.55 -7.95 16.63
N ALA A 135 -3.34 -8.93 17.08
CA ALA A 135 -3.40 -10.26 16.48
C ALA A 135 -3.95 -10.24 15.05
N ILE A 136 -5.04 -9.50 14.80
CA ILE A 136 -5.64 -9.38 13.46
C ILE A 136 -4.67 -8.67 12.51
N ALA A 137 -4.06 -7.57 12.96
CA ALA A 137 -3.06 -6.85 12.18
C ALA A 137 -1.84 -7.74 11.85
N ALA A 138 -1.34 -8.52 12.81
CA ALA A 138 -0.25 -9.47 12.58
C ALA A 138 -0.63 -10.55 11.55
N LEU A 139 -1.84 -11.14 11.67
CA LEU A 139 -2.35 -12.13 10.71
C LEU A 139 -2.46 -11.54 9.29
N PHE A 140 -3.00 -10.31 9.18
CA PHE A 140 -3.12 -9.60 7.91
C PHE A 140 -1.76 -9.34 7.26
N LEU A 141 -0.75 -8.96 8.05
CA LEU A 141 0.60 -8.77 7.55
C LEU A 141 1.22 -10.08 7.07
N VAL A 142 1.08 -11.16 7.84
CA VAL A 142 1.58 -12.47 7.44
C VAL A 142 0.95 -12.90 6.11
N ALA A 143 -0.37 -12.71 5.96
CA ALA A 143 -1.07 -13.00 4.71
C ALA A 143 -0.56 -12.15 3.54
N LEU A 144 -0.38 -10.84 3.73
CA LEU A 144 0.16 -9.94 2.70
C LEU A 144 1.59 -10.31 2.31
N VAL A 145 2.46 -10.59 3.29
CA VAL A 145 3.85 -10.99 3.04
C VAL A 145 3.90 -12.31 2.28
N LEU A 146 3.14 -13.33 2.71
CA LEU A 146 3.04 -14.61 2.00
C LEU A 146 2.58 -14.42 0.56
N LEU A 147 1.53 -13.62 0.34
CA LEU A 147 1.02 -13.32 -1.00
C LEU A 147 2.10 -12.65 -1.88
N THR A 148 2.83 -11.68 -1.31
CA THR A 148 3.89 -10.95 -2.03
C THR A 148 5.05 -11.87 -2.38
N VAL A 149 5.49 -12.72 -1.43
CA VAL A 149 6.56 -13.70 -1.65
C VAL A 149 6.15 -14.73 -2.69
N MET A 150 4.93 -15.27 -2.61
CA MET A 150 4.40 -16.20 -3.61
C MET A 150 4.34 -15.57 -5.01
N SER A 151 3.90 -14.32 -5.11
CA SER A 151 3.86 -13.57 -6.37
C SER A 151 5.27 -13.36 -6.95
N ALA A 152 6.23 -12.96 -6.11
CA ALA A 152 7.62 -12.79 -6.51
C ALA A 152 8.26 -14.12 -6.94
N LEU A 153 7.98 -15.21 -6.23
CA LEU A 153 8.45 -16.55 -6.58
C LEU A 153 7.85 -17.02 -7.92
N ALA A 154 6.56 -16.78 -8.15
CA ALA A 154 5.91 -17.08 -9.42
C ALA A 154 6.52 -16.27 -10.58
N MET A 155 6.82 -14.99 -10.37
CA MET A 155 7.54 -14.15 -11.33
C MET A 155 9.01 -14.58 -11.54
N ALA A 156 9.68 -15.11 -10.51
CA ALA A 156 11.07 -15.59 -10.64
C ALA A 156 11.15 -16.96 -11.34
N LEU A 157 10.11 -17.79 -11.20
CA LEU A 157 9.98 -19.08 -11.90
C LEU A 157 9.55 -18.91 -13.37
N TYR A 158 8.99 -17.75 -13.75
CA TYR A 158 8.57 -17.42 -15.11
C TYR A 158 9.63 -17.72 -16.20
N PRO A 159 10.90 -17.26 -16.09
CA PRO A 159 11.89 -17.51 -17.12
C PRO A 159 12.27 -18.98 -17.21
N TRP A 160 12.29 -19.68 -16.08
CA TRP A 160 12.65 -21.11 -16.02
C TRP A 160 11.61 -21.98 -16.72
N VAL A 161 10.33 -21.72 -16.47
CA VAL A 161 9.20 -22.44 -17.09
C VAL A 161 9.08 -22.13 -18.57
N VAL A 162 9.26 -20.87 -18.98
CA VAL A 162 9.19 -20.46 -20.40
C VAL A 162 10.35 -21.03 -21.23
N HIS A 163 11.54 -21.20 -20.66
CA HIS A 163 12.67 -21.79 -21.38
C HIS A 163 12.64 -23.32 -21.49
N HIS A 164 11.93 -24.03 -20.60
CA HIS A 164 11.88 -25.50 -20.58
C HIS A 164 10.61 -26.11 -21.18
N ILE A 165 9.61 -25.28 -21.54
CA ILE A 165 8.37 -25.74 -22.21
C ILE A 165 8.44 -25.35 -23.70
N PRO A 166 8.31 -26.30 -24.65
CA PRO A 166 8.38 -26.02 -26.08
C PRO A 166 7.40 -24.94 -26.55
N ALA A 167 7.88 -24.02 -27.39
CA ALA A 167 7.06 -23.01 -28.04
C ALA A 167 6.00 -23.68 -28.94
N GLY A 168 4.74 -23.63 -28.50
CA GLY A 168 3.61 -24.29 -29.16
C GLY A 168 2.47 -24.67 -28.22
N ASN A 169 2.71 -24.66 -26.90
CA ASN A 169 1.67 -24.95 -25.92
C ASN A 169 0.68 -23.78 -25.81
N TRP A 170 -0.63 -24.07 -25.89
CA TRP A 170 -1.72 -23.09 -25.84
C TRP A 170 -1.67 -22.17 -24.60
N LEU A 171 -1.04 -22.64 -23.53
CA LEU A 171 -0.77 -21.90 -22.30
C LEU A 171 0.11 -20.66 -22.53
N VAL A 172 1.13 -20.73 -23.39
CA VAL A 172 2.02 -19.60 -23.68
C VAL A 172 1.28 -18.54 -24.48
N THR A 173 0.49 -18.95 -25.47
CA THR A 173 -0.33 -18.04 -26.31
C THR A 173 -1.47 -17.39 -25.51
N ALA A 174 -2.12 -18.14 -24.62
CA ALA A 174 -3.12 -17.62 -23.69
C ALA A 174 -2.53 -16.59 -22.70
N PHE A 175 -1.30 -16.82 -22.23
CA PHE A 175 -0.62 -15.89 -21.32
C PHE A 175 0.02 -14.68 -22.03
N THR A 176 0.44 -14.76 -23.30
CA THR A 176 0.89 -13.58 -24.05
C THR A 176 -0.26 -12.61 -24.36
N ARG A 177 -1.49 -13.13 -24.57
CA ARG A 177 -2.71 -12.30 -24.63
C ARG A 177 -3.03 -11.62 -23.30
N PHE A 178 -2.54 -12.17 -22.19
CA PHE A 178 -2.67 -11.60 -20.85
C PHE A 178 -1.90 -10.29 -20.67
N SER A 179 -0.98 -9.93 -21.58
CA SER A 179 -0.30 -8.62 -21.58
C SER A 179 -1.25 -7.44 -21.79
N GLY A 180 -2.44 -7.64 -22.39
CA GLY A 180 -3.51 -6.63 -22.40
C GLY A 180 -4.29 -6.57 -21.09
N VAL A 181 -4.41 -7.72 -20.40
CA VAL A 181 -5.09 -7.87 -19.11
C VAL A 181 -4.28 -7.23 -17.97
N THR A 182 -2.94 -7.15 -18.07
CA THR A 182 -2.08 -6.52 -17.05
C THR A 182 -2.42 -5.06 -16.77
N ARG A 183 -2.97 -4.32 -17.74
CA ARG A 183 -3.40 -2.93 -17.54
C ARG A 183 -4.62 -2.80 -16.61
N MET A 184 -5.50 -3.81 -16.60
CA MET A 184 -6.65 -3.88 -15.69
C MET A 184 -6.32 -4.56 -14.35
N LEU A 185 -5.25 -5.34 -14.27
CA LEU A 185 -4.83 -5.97 -13.00
C LEU A 185 -4.50 -4.95 -11.92
N TYR A 186 -3.89 -3.81 -12.28
CA TYR A 186 -3.54 -2.77 -11.31
C TYR A 186 -4.77 -2.17 -10.61
N PRO A 187 -5.75 -1.56 -11.31
CA PRO A 187 -6.94 -1.01 -10.65
C PRO A 187 -7.78 -2.09 -9.97
N LEU A 188 -7.83 -3.32 -10.52
CA LEU A 188 -8.50 -4.43 -9.86
C LEU A 188 -7.84 -4.79 -8.52
N SER A 189 -6.50 -4.80 -8.47
CA SER A 189 -5.76 -5.08 -7.24
C SER A 189 -6.01 -4.00 -6.17
N LEU A 190 -5.99 -2.72 -6.55
CA LEU A 190 -6.34 -1.60 -5.68
C LEU A 190 -7.77 -1.73 -5.14
N PHE A 191 -8.73 -2.05 -6.00
CA PHE A 191 -10.12 -2.24 -5.61
C PHE A 191 -10.28 -3.36 -4.58
N ILE A 192 -9.66 -4.51 -4.83
CA ILE A 192 -9.68 -5.63 -3.90
C ILE A 192 -9.03 -5.23 -2.57
N THR A 193 -7.89 -4.52 -2.58
CA THR A 193 -7.24 -4.04 -1.36
C THR A 193 -8.14 -3.10 -0.57
N CYS A 194 -8.73 -2.07 -1.20
CA CYS A 194 -9.66 -1.15 -0.55
C CYS A 194 -10.88 -1.88 0.02
N LEU A 195 -11.47 -2.80 -0.74
CA LEU A 195 -12.61 -3.58 -0.30
C LEU A 195 -12.29 -4.45 0.92
N ILE A 196 -11.13 -5.12 0.91
CA ILE A 196 -10.68 -5.93 2.05
C ILE A 196 -10.46 -5.05 3.28
N VAL A 197 -9.78 -3.91 3.12
CA VAL A 197 -9.51 -2.97 4.21
C VAL A 197 -10.81 -2.45 4.81
N TYR A 198 -11.78 -2.05 4.00
CA TYR A 198 -13.05 -1.52 4.50
C TYR A 198 -13.98 -2.59 5.08
N ARG A 199 -13.85 -3.86 4.68
CA ARG A 199 -14.74 -4.94 5.12
C ARG A 199 -14.23 -5.67 6.36
N TYR A 200 -12.94 -5.93 6.45
CA TYR A 200 -12.37 -6.85 7.45
C TYR A 200 -11.57 -6.15 8.54
N LEU A 201 -10.96 -5.01 8.22
CA LEU A 201 -10.17 -4.26 9.18
C LEU A 201 -11.00 -3.58 10.28
N PRO A 202 -12.16 -2.92 9.99
CA PRO A 202 -12.93 -2.28 11.05
C PRO A 202 -13.54 -3.30 12.02
N SER A 203 -13.82 -2.80 13.22
CA SER A 203 -14.43 -3.57 14.31
C SER A 203 -15.91 -3.87 14.03
N LYS A 204 -16.60 -2.98 13.31
CA LYS A 204 -18.00 -3.13 12.87
C LYS A 204 -18.09 -3.54 11.40
N ARG A 205 -19.05 -4.42 11.07
CA ARG A 205 -19.37 -4.78 9.68
C ARG A 205 -20.39 -3.80 9.12
N ILE A 206 -20.14 -3.34 7.89
CA ILE A 206 -21.00 -2.39 7.16
C ILE A 206 -21.61 -3.12 5.97
N ASN A 207 -22.74 -2.65 5.45
CA ASN A 207 -23.37 -3.22 4.26
C ASN A 207 -22.40 -3.32 3.08
N LEU A 208 -22.34 -4.50 2.45
CA LEU A 208 -21.42 -4.82 1.36
C LEU A 208 -21.54 -3.84 0.19
N ASN A 209 -22.77 -3.45 -0.16
CA ASN A 209 -23.02 -2.54 -1.26
C ASN A 209 -22.40 -1.15 -1.01
N CYS A 210 -22.45 -0.67 0.24
CA CYS A 210 -21.84 0.61 0.63
C CYS A 210 -20.31 0.51 0.59
N THR A 211 -19.76 -0.61 1.07
CA THR A 211 -18.33 -0.89 1.02
C THR A 211 -17.80 -0.95 -0.41
N ILE A 212 -18.53 -1.59 -1.32
CA ILE A 212 -18.16 -1.70 -2.75
C ILE A 212 -18.14 -0.31 -3.40
N LEU A 213 -19.15 0.53 -3.15
CA LEU A 213 -19.19 1.89 -3.69
C LEU A 213 -18.03 2.75 -3.19
N GLY A 214 -17.74 2.70 -1.87
CA GLY A 214 -16.60 3.42 -1.31
C GLY A 214 -15.25 2.91 -1.84
N ALA A 215 -15.08 1.59 -1.97
CA ALA A 215 -13.87 1.00 -2.53
C ALA A 215 -13.66 1.37 -4.00
N LEU A 216 -14.75 1.42 -4.79
CA LEU A 216 -14.70 1.86 -6.18
C LEU A 216 -14.30 3.33 -6.29
N ALA A 217 -14.90 4.20 -5.46
CA ALA A 217 -14.53 5.61 -5.40
C ALA A 217 -13.04 5.79 -5.03
N ALA A 218 -12.58 5.11 -3.97
CA ALA A 218 -11.17 5.13 -3.56
C ALA A 218 -10.23 4.67 -4.68
N THR A 219 -10.58 3.60 -5.37
CA THR A 219 -9.78 3.04 -6.47
C THR A 219 -9.63 4.03 -7.61
N VAL A 220 -10.73 4.66 -8.03
CA VAL A 220 -10.71 5.66 -9.10
C VAL A 220 -9.86 6.85 -8.70
N LEU A 221 -10.02 7.37 -7.47
CA LEU A 221 -9.22 8.49 -6.99
C LEU A 221 -7.73 8.10 -6.84
N LEU A 222 -7.42 6.90 -6.38
CA LEU A 222 -6.04 6.41 -6.24
C LEU A 222 -5.36 6.26 -7.59
N ASP A 223 -6.06 5.72 -8.60
CA ASP A 223 -5.51 5.58 -9.94
C ASP A 223 -5.29 6.94 -10.61
N LEU A 224 -6.23 7.89 -10.44
CA LEU A 224 -6.06 9.28 -10.88
C LEU A 224 -4.88 9.96 -10.16
N ALA A 225 -4.79 9.80 -8.84
CA ALA A 225 -3.70 10.35 -8.04
C ALA A 225 -2.35 9.77 -8.45
N ARG A 226 -2.29 8.47 -8.79
CA ARG A 226 -1.09 7.82 -9.33
C ARG A 226 -0.64 8.48 -10.63
N LEU A 227 -1.55 8.69 -11.57
CA LEU A 227 -1.22 9.33 -12.84
C LEU A 227 -0.67 10.75 -12.62
N LEU A 228 -1.33 11.53 -11.74
CA LEU A 228 -0.86 12.86 -11.34
C LEU A 228 0.50 12.80 -10.64
N PHE A 229 0.72 11.81 -9.78
CA PHE A 229 1.97 11.66 -9.05
C PHE A 229 3.13 11.29 -9.96
N VAL A 230 2.92 10.48 -11.01
CA VAL A 230 3.95 10.19 -12.02
C VAL A 230 4.40 11.48 -12.70
N VAL A 231 3.47 12.35 -13.09
CA VAL A 231 3.79 13.65 -13.68
C VAL A 231 4.52 14.54 -12.68
N TYR A 232 4.02 14.63 -11.45
CA TYR A 232 4.64 15.42 -10.39
C TYR A 232 6.07 14.94 -10.07
N ALA A 233 6.27 13.64 -9.90
CA ALA A 233 7.57 13.03 -9.61
C ALA A 233 8.59 13.25 -10.74
N ALA A 234 8.14 13.24 -12.00
CA ALA A 234 9.00 13.52 -13.15
C ALA A 234 9.57 14.94 -13.11
N HIS A 235 8.78 15.93 -12.68
CA HIS A 235 9.24 17.31 -12.49
C HIS A 235 10.04 17.46 -11.19
N ALA A 236 9.68 16.70 -10.15
CA ALA A 236 10.36 16.77 -8.88
C ALA A 236 11.77 16.18 -8.87
N ALA A 237 12.07 15.26 -9.80
CA ALA A 237 13.42 14.80 -10.07
C ALA A 237 14.37 15.96 -10.47
N THR A 238 13.83 17.03 -11.04
CA THR A 238 14.59 18.25 -11.38
C THR A 238 14.92 19.11 -10.14
N TYR A 239 14.20 18.95 -9.02
CA TYR A 239 14.44 19.66 -7.75
C TYR A 239 15.52 19.01 -6.86
N HIS A 240 16.29 18.05 -7.37
CA HIS A 240 17.44 17.46 -6.67
C HIS A 240 18.43 18.54 -6.17
N VAL A 241 18.43 19.73 -6.77
CA VAL A 241 19.25 20.89 -6.38
C VAL A 241 18.91 21.43 -4.99
N VAL A 242 17.66 21.32 -4.52
CA VAL A 242 17.21 21.91 -3.24
C VAL A 242 17.30 20.92 -2.09
N TYR A 243 16.89 19.67 -2.32
CA TYR A 243 16.76 18.66 -1.26
C TYR A 243 17.77 17.51 -1.38
N GLY A 244 18.61 17.51 -2.42
CA GLY A 244 19.62 16.47 -2.64
C GLY A 244 19.01 15.06 -2.56
N GLY A 245 19.71 14.17 -1.86
CA GLY A 245 19.28 12.78 -1.71
C GLY A 245 18.01 12.56 -0.88
N LEU A 246 17.46 13.60 -0.22
CA LEU A 246 16.19 13.50 0.51
C LEU A 246 14.97 13.60 -0.40
N THR A 247 15.14 13.99 -1.67
CA THR A 247 14.04 14.18 -2.64
C THR A 247 13.15 12.94 -2.74
N VAL A 248 13.76 11.74 -2.79
CA VAL A 248 13.03 10.46 -2.87
C VAL A 248 12.18 10.22 -1.62
N VAL A 249 12.73 10.50 -0.44
CA VAL A 249 12.04 10.30 0.85
C VAL A 249 10.85 11.25 0.97
N ILE A 250 11.04 12.52 0.62
CA ILE A 250 9.98 13.53 0.66
C ILE A 250 8.85 13.17 -0.32
N LEU A 251 9.20 12.77 -1.55
CA LEU A 251 8.24 12.33 -2.55
C LEU A 251 7.42 11.13 -2.08
N LEU A 252 8.07 10.17 -1.43
CA LEU A 252 7.43 8.96 -0.94
C LEU A 252 6.49 9.25 0.24
N ILE A 253 6.90 10.11 1.18
CA ILE A 253 6.05 10.56 2.29
C ILE A 253 4.80 11.27 1.73
N PHE A 254 5.01 12.18 0.77
CA PHE A 254 3.93 12.92 0.14
C PHE A 254 2.95 11.99 -0.60
N TRP A 255 3.47 11.04 -1.39
CA TRP A 255 2.65 10.04 -2.07
C TRP A 255 1.78 9.25 -1.09
N MET A 256 2.40 8.75 -0.02
CA MET A 256 1.72 7.93 0.95
C MET A 256 0.66 8.72 1.72
N TYR A 257 0.95 9.99 2.04
CA TYR A 257 -0.01 10.89 2.65
C TYR A 257 -1.26 11.07 1.78
N ILE A 258 -1.07 11.38 0.48
CA ILE A 258 -2.19 11.55 -0.46
C ILE A 258 -2.96 10.23 -0.64
N ALA A 259 -2.26 9.11 -0.81
CA ALA A 259 -2.89 7.80 -0.96
C ALA A 259 -3.75 7.43 0.26
N LEU A 260 -3.27 7.72 1.47
CA LEU A 260 -3.99 7.44 2.71
C LEU A 260 -5.16 8.39 2.92
N ILE A 261 -5.06 9.66 2.54
CA ILE A 261 -6.21 10.57 2.52
C ILE A 261 -7.30 10.01 1.61
N ILE A 262 -6.95 9.60 0.40
CA ILE A 262 -7.92 9.05 -0.56
C ILE A 262 -8.55 7.76 -0.02
N LEU A 263 -7.75 6.90 0.62
CA LEU A 263 -8.23 5.68 1.26
C LEU A 263 -9.21 5.98 2.39
N LEU A 264 -8.96 6.98 3.24
CA LEU A 264 -9.90 7.38 4.30
C LEU A 264 -11.13 8.09 3.73
N PHE A 265 -10.97 8.87 2.68
CA PHE A 265 -12.07 9.52 1.97
C PHE A 265 -13.04 8.51 1.35
N GLY A 266 -12.54 7.43 0.75
CA GLY A 266 -13.40 6.34 0.28
C GLY A 266 -14.13 5.60 1.40
N ALA A 267 -13.51 5.51 2.58
CA ALA A 267 -14.18 4.96 3.76
C ALA A 267 -15.30 5.89 4.25
N GLU A 268 -15.10 7.21 4.25
CA GLU A 268 -16.14 8.20 4.56
C GLU A 268 -17.35 8.08 3.63
N ILE A 269 -17.12 7.90 2.32
CA ILE A 269 -18.21 7.65 1.36
C ILE A 269 -18.98 6.39 1.74
N ALA A 270 -18.28 5.29 2.03
CA ALA A 270 -18.92 4.04 2.45
C ALA A 270 -19.72 4.19 3.76
N GLY A 271 -19.15 4.90 4.74
CA GLY A 271 -19.77 5.16 6.04
C GLY A 271 -21.02 6.01 5.91
N LEU A 272 -20.95 7.12 5.17
CA LEU A 272 -22.07 8.03 4.95
C LEU A 272 -23.21 7.35 4.18
N LEU A 273 -22.89 6.55 3.15
CA LEU A 273 -23.90 5.75 2.43
C LEU A 273 -24.58 4.73 3.36
N ALA A 274 -23.83 4.10 4.26
CA ALA A 274 -24.38 3.16 5.22
C ALA A 274 -25.26 3.84 6.27
N GLN A 275 -24.91 5.05 6.72
CA GLN A 275 -25.75 5.83 7.63
C GLN A 275 -27.08 6.21 6.97
N MET A 276 -27.05 6.67 5.72
CA MET A 276 -28.28 7.03 4.99
C MET A 276 -29.15 5.84 4.63
N GLY A 277 -28.54 4.68 4.30
CA GLY A 277 -29.30 3.45 4.02
C GLY A 277 -29.77 2.70 5.27
N GLY A 278 -29.15 2.96 6.43
CA GLY A 278 -29.54 2.39 7.72
C GLY A 278 -30.82 3.00 8.30
N ASP A 279 -31.16 4.24 7.91
CA ASP A 279 -32.41 4.90 8.28
C ASP A 279 -33.66 4.27 7.60
N GLU A 280 -33.47 3.44 6.55
CA GLU A 280 -34.55 2.69 5.91
C GLU A 280 -34.65 1.22 6.37
N GLY A 281 -33.71 0.76 7.20
CA GLY A 281 -33.52 -0.66 7.52
C GLY A 281 -33.30 -0.92 8.99
N GLY A 282 -34.24 -0.50 9.83
CA GLY A 282 -34.32 -0.97 11.20
C GLY A 282 -34.51 -2.48 11.25
N VAL A 283 -33.42 -3.24 11.42
CA VAL A 283 -33.48 -4.56 12.02
C VAL A 283 -32.43 -4.60 13.14
N PRO A 284 -32.87 -4.54 14.41
CA PRO A 284 -32.00 -4.81 15.54
C PRO A 284 -31.83 -6.32 15.68
N THR A 285 -30.58 -6.81 15.65
CA THR A 285 -30.10 -7.98 16.41
C THR A 285 -28.58 -7.91 16.53
#